data_AF-A0A7R9L6D4-F1
#
_entry.id   AF-A0A7R9L6D4-F1
#
_cell.length_a   1.000
_cell.length_b   1.000
_cell.length_c   1.000
_cell.angle_alpha   90.00
_cell.angle_beta   90.00
_cell.angle_gamma   90.00
#
_symmetry.space_group_name_H-M   'P 1'
#
loop_
_entity.id
_entity.type
_entity.pdbx_description
1 polymer ?
#
loop_
_entity_poly.entity_id
_entity_poly.type
_entity_poly.pdbx_seq_one_letter_code
_entity_poly.pdbx_strand_id
1 'polypeptide(L)'
;MVLQPVFYALRPLLAQPSFVVNPSPLELTNIIIQLLFNVLIGQWLGWHVVAYMIGGMVLGMGLHPMSGHIISEHFVMFDERIDLLKKIKKDHIETDEYLKLMPETYSYYGPINMIMFNLGYHVEHHDFPSIPGANLPRVREIAPEFYDSLPSHSSWTYVIWKYITDPKIGPYSRVKRPHRFGKKDEKAVDFMNEVNAVIVK
;
A
#
# COMPACT_ATOMS: atom_id res chain seq x y z
N MET A 1 11.53 -4.36 -9.33
CA MET A 1 10.72 -3.12 -9.23
C MET A 1 10.55 -2.40 -10.57
N VAL A 2 11.52 -2.40 -11.50
CA VAL A 2 11.39 -1.70 -12.81
C VAL A 2 10.14 -2.06 -13.61
N LEU A 3 9.76 -3.35 -13.64
CA LEU A 3 8.58 -3.82 -14.37
C LEU A 3 7.27 -3.73 -13.57
N GLN A 4 7.33 -3.25 -12.32
CA GLN A 4 6.14 -3.08 -11.49
C GLN A 4 5.02 -2.29 -12.16
N PRO A 5 5.28 -1.18 -12.88
CA PRO A 5 4.22 -0.41 -13.54
C PRO A 5 3.52 -1.24 -14.63
N VAL A 6 4.29 -2.04 -15.36
CA VAL A 6 3.77 -2.95 -16.40
C VAL A 6 2.88 -4.01 -15.78
N PHE A 7 3.34 -4.68 -14.72
CA PHE A 7 2.54 -5.70 -14.04
C PHE A 7 1.29 -5.11 -13.37
N TYR A 8 1.37 -3.91 -12.80
CA TYR A 8 0.20 -3.22 -12.23
C TYR A 8 -0.83 -2.85 -13.30
N ALA A 9 -0.40 -2.38 -14.47
CA ALA A 9 -1.30 -2.06 -15.58
C ALA A 9 -1.95 -3.32 -16.18
N LEU A 10 -1.20 -4.43 -16.30
CA LEU A 10 -1.69 -5.66 -16.93
C LEU A 10 -2.50 -6.55 -15.98
N ARG A 11 -2.20 -6.55 -14.69
CA ARG A 11 -2.81 -7.49 -13.74
C ARG A 11 -4.36 -7.40 -13.70
N PRO A 12 -4.99 -6.21 -13.68
CA PRO A 12 -6.45 -6.12 -13.76
C PRO A 12 -7.02 -6.76 -15.02
N LEU A 13 -6.36 -6.56 -16.18
CA LEU A 13 -6.77 -7.12 -17.46
C LEU A 13 -6.75 -8.65 -17.49
N LEU A 14 -5.86 -9.27 -16.70
CA LEU A 14 -5.71 -10.72 -16.61
C LEU A 14 -6.56 -11.33 -15.48
N ALA A 15 -6.61 -10.69 -14.31
CA ALA A 15 -7.24 -11.24 -13.11
C ALA A 15 -8.74 -10.89 -13.00
N GLN A 16 -9.15 -9.77 -13.58
CA GLN A 16 -10.54 -9.30 -13.63
C GLN A 16 -10.84 -8.77 -15.04
N PRO A 17 -10.97 -9.66 -16.04
CA PRO A 17 -11.03 -9.28 -17.45
C PRO A 17 -12.37 -8.66 -17.85
N SER A 18 -13.19 -8.17 -16.91
CA SER A 18 -14.50 -7.56 -17.21
C SER A 18 -14.37 -6.45 -18.25
N PHE A 19 -13.33 -5.62 -18.13
CA PHE A 19 -13.01 -4.58 -19.10
C PHE A 19 -12.63 -5.15 -20.49
N VAL A 20 -11.90 -6.27 -20.55
CA VAL A 20 -11.46 -6.90 -21.82
C VAL A 20 -12.60 -7.64 -22.51
N VAL A 21 -13.48 -8.28 -21.72
CA VAL A 21 -14.56 -9.14 -22.19
C VAL A 21 -15.82 -8.33 -22.51
N ASN A 22 -16.15 -7.32 -21.70
CA ASN A 22 -17.31 -6.44 -21.86
C ASN A 22 -16.99 -5.01 -21.37
N PRO A 23 -16.27 -4.20 -22.16
CA PRO A 23 -15.95 -2.84 -21.78
C PRO A 23 -17.23 -1.98 -21.71
N SER A 24 -17.38 -1.24 -20.62
CA SER A 24 -18.41 -0.22 -20.51
C SER A 24 -18.14 0.92 -21.52
N PRO A 25 -19.17 1.57 -22.09
CA PRO A 25 -19.00 2.72 -22.96
C PRO A 25 -18.14 3.83 -22.36
N LEU A 26 -18.22 4.04 -21.04
CA LEU A 26 -17.42 5.05 -20.33
C LEU A 26 -15.93 4.66 -20.26
N GLU A 27 -15.62 3.38 -20.08
CA GLU A 27 -14.24 2.89 -20.04
C GLU A 27 -13.59 3.04 -21.42
N LEU A 28 -14.33 2.68 -22.49
CA LEU A 28 -13.86 2.87 -23.86
C LEU A 28 -13.67 4.35 -24.19
N THR A 29 -14.62 5.20 -23.79
CA THR A 29 -14.53 6.66 -23.96
C THR A 29 -13.28 7.21 -23.27
N ASN A 30 -13.02 6.80 -22.02
CA ASN A 30 -11.83 7.21 -21.29
C ASN A 30 -10.54 6.80 -22.03
N ILE A 31 -10.46 5.57 -22.55
CA ILE A 31 -9.28 5.11 -23.30
C ILE A 31 -9.06 5.92 -24.57
N ILE A 32 -10.12 6.17 -25.34
CA ILE A 32 -10.03 6.98 -26.56
C ILE A 32 -9.51 8.38 -26.23
N ILE A 33 -10.05 9.01 -25.19
CA ILE A 33 -9.62 10.35 -24.76
C ILE A 33 -8.15 10.35 -24.33
N GLN A 34 -7.72 9.37 -23.52
CA GLN A 34 -6.33 9.28 -23.05
C GLN A 34 -5.34 9.04 -24.20
N LEU A 35 -5.68 8.16 -25.15
CA LEU A 35 -4.84 7.90 -26.33
C LEU A 35 -4.79 9.13 -27.24
N LEU A 36 -5.94 9.78 -27.48
CA LEU A 36 -6.00 11.01 -28.27
C LEU A 36 -5.15 12.11 -27.64
N PHE A 37 -5.24 12.31 -26.32
CA PHE A 37 -4.40 13.27 -25.61
C PHE A 37 -2.91 13.01 -25.82
N ASN A 38 -2.46 11.77 -25.67
CA ASN A 38 -1.05 11.40 -25.91
C ASN A 38 -0.62 11.63 -27.38
N VAL A 39 -1.51 11.35 -28.34
CA VAL A 39 -1.24 11.63 -29.76
C VAL A 39 -1.14 13.14 -30.00
N LEU A 40 -2.04 13.95 -29.44
CA LEU A 40 -2.00 15.41 -29.58
C LEU A 40 -0.71 16.00 -28.99
N ILE A 41 -0.28 15.52 -27.82
CA ILE A 41 1.02 15.89 -27.23
C ILE A 41 2.16 15.51 -28.18
N GLY A 42 2.14 14.30 -28.73
CA GLY A 42 3.16 13.85 -29.69
C GLY A 42 3.22 14.69 -30.96
N GLN A 43 2.08 15.15 -31.47
CA GLN A 43 2.00 15.98 -32.67
C GLN A 43 2.38 17.45 -32.41
N TRP A 44 1.99 18.03 -31.28
CA TRP A 44 2.19 19.46 -31.01
C TRP A 44 3.49 19.77 -30.27
N LEU A 45 3.92 18.91 -29.35
CA LEU A 45 5.13 19.10 -28.53
C LEU A 45 6.26 18.16 -28.93
N GLY A 46 5.97 17.14 -29.75
CA GLY A 46 6.93 16.16 -30.24
C GLY A 46 6.93 14.86 -29.44
N TRP A 47 7.18 13.74 -30.12
CA TRP A 47 7.17 12.39 -29.53
C TRP A 47 8.22 12.16 -28.45
N HIS A 48 9.29 12.96 -28.41
CA HIS A 48 10.28 12.91 -27.33
C HIS A 48 9.68 13.31 -25.97
N VAL A 49 8.65 14.17 -25.94
CA VAL A 49 7.91 14.51 -24.72
C VAL A 49 7.08 13.31 -24.25
N VAL A 50 6.42 12.60 -25.17
CA VAL A 50 5.68 11.37 -24.86
C VAL A 50 6.63 10.30 -24.31
N ALA A 51 7.81 10.12 -24.94
CA ALA A 51 8.84 9.22 -24.43
C ALA A 51 9.33 9.62 -23.02
N TYR A 52 9.51 10.92 -22.77
CA TYR A 52 9.84 11.44 -21.44
C TYR A 52 8.74 11.13 -20.41
N MET A 53 7.46 11.31 -20.76
CA MET A 53 6.35 11.00 -19.86
C MET A 53 6.28 9.51 -19.50
N ILE A 54 6.46 8.61 -20.49
CA ILE A 54 6.54 7.17 -20.27
C ILE A 54 7.75 6.83 -19.39
N GLY A 55 8.92 7.40 -19.69
CA GLY A 55 10.12 7.24 -18.89
C GLY A 55 9.94 7.72 -17.45
N GLY A 56 9.31 8.87 -17.26
CA GLY A 56 8.96 9.43 -15.95
C GLY A 56 8.01 8.53 -15.15
N MET A 57 7.00 7.94 -15.80
CA MET A 57 6.12 6.93 -15.19
C MET A 57 6.92 5.71 -14.73
N VAL A 58 7.79 5.17 -15.58
CA VAL A 58 8.62 4.00 -15.26
C VAL A 58 9.58 4.31 -14.12
N LEU A 59 10.20 5.49 -14.08
CA LEU A 59 11.08 5.90 -12.99
C LEU A 59 10.32 6.15 -11.68
N GLY A 60 9.20 6.87 -11.74
CA GLY A 60 8.40 7.24 -10.56
C GLY A 60 7.81 6.02 -9.84
N MET A 61 7.36 5.01 -10.60
CA MET A 61 6.82 3.76 -10.06
C MET A 61 7.84 2.61 -10.02
N GLY A 62 9.09 2.83 -10.46
CA GLY A 62 10.11 1.80 -10.66
C GLY A 62 11.21 1.79 -9.60
N LEU A 63 12.49 1.81 -10.00
CA LEU A 63 13.64 1.83 -9.06
C LEU A 63 13.95 3.27 -8.65
N HIS A 64 13.26 3.76 -7.63
CA HIS A 64 13.54 5.04 -7.00
C HIS A 64 13.24 4.93 -5.50
N PRO A 65 13.97 5.59 -4.58
CA PRO A 65 13.67 5.58 -3.15
C PRO A 65 12.18 5.79 -2.80
N MET A 66 11.51 6.71 -3.51
CA MET A 66 10.07 6.96 -3.40
C MET A 66 9.22 5.72 -3.70
N SER A 67 9.55 4.84 -4.65
CA SER A 67 8.71 3.66 -4.94
C SER A 67 8.63 2.67 -3.77
N GLY A 68 9.55 2.82 -2.80
CA GLY A 68 9.50 2.15 -1.51
C GLY A 68 8.24 2.48 -0.71
N HIS A 69 7.54 3.59 -0.96
CA HIS A 69 6.27 3.92 -0.29
C HIS A 69 5.22 2.83 -0.48
N ILE A 70 5.03 2.37 -1.73
CA ILE A 70 4.05 1.33 -2.07
C ILE A 70 4.33 0.05 -1.28
N ILE A 71 5.62 -0.30 -1.18
CA ILE A 71 6.05 -1.48 -0.45
C ILE A 71 5.88 -1.27 1.06
N SER A 72 6.35 -0.15 1.59
CA SER A 72 6.32 0.15 3.02
C SER A 72 4.89 0.20 3.56
N GLU A 73 3.97 0.70 2.75
CA GLU A 73 2.58 0.80 3.12
C GLU A 73 1.93 -0.58 3.15
N HIS A 74 2.15 -1.44 2.16
CA HIS A 74 1.27 -2.61 1.96
C HIS A 74 1.89 -3.97 2.31
N PHE A 75 3.17 -4.02 2.68
CA PHE A 75 3.87 -5.27 2.97
C PHE A 75 4.32 -5.30 4.42
N VAL A 76 4.10 -6.44 5.08
CA VAL A 76 4.59 -6.63 6.45
C VAL A 76 6.08 -6.89 6.41
N MET A 77 6.81 -6.02 7.08
CA MET A 77 8.27 -5.93 7.05
C MET A 77 8.91 -6.11 8.44
N PHE A 78 8.09 -6.36 9.44
CA PHE A 78 8.48 -6.49 10.84
C PHE A 78 8.57 -7.98 11.17
N ASP A 79 9.75 -8.46 11.58
CA ASP A 79 10.06 -9.90 11.60
C ASP A 79 9.11 -10.70 12.49
N GLU A 80 8.78 -10.19 13.67
CA GLU A 80 7.79 -10.79 14.59
C GLU A 80 6.41 -10.94 13.94
N ARG A 81 5.99 -9.92 13.17
CA ARG A 81 4.71 -9.91 12.46
C ARG A 81 4.74 -10.83 11.24
N ILE A 82 5.89 -10.97 10.59
CA ILE A 82 6.08 -11.91 9.46
C ILE A 82 5.98 -13.35 9.97
N ASP A 83 6.63 -13.68 11.09
CA ASP A 83 6.61 -15.02 11.65
C ASP A 83 5.19 -15.36 12.17
N LEU A 84 4.49 -14.40 12.78
CA LEU A 84 3.08 -14.53 13.14
C LEU A 84 2.19 -14.77 11.90
N LEU A 85 2.35 -13.99 10.84
CA LEU A 85 1.58 -14.16 9.60
C LEU A 85 1.80 -15.52 8.95
N LYS A 86 3.05 -16.01 8.95
CA LYS A 86 3.38 -17.33 8.40
C LYS A 86 2.74 -18.44 9.23
N LYS A 87 2.78 -18.33 10.56
CA LYS A 87 2.13 -19.27 11.48
C LYS A 87 0.62 -19.32 11.25
N ILE A 88 -0.03 -18.15 11.20
CA ILE A 88 -1.47 -18.02 10.92
C ILE A 88 -1.85 -18.70 9.59
N LYS A 89 -1.14 -18.40 8.50
CA LYS A 89 -1.43 -18.97 7.18
C LYS A 89 -1.20 -20.48 7.13
N LYS A 90 -0.19 -20.98 7.85
CA LYS A 90 0.16 -22.41 7.87
C LYS A 90 -0.90 -23.22 8.60
N ASP A 91 -1.32 -22.76 9.78
CA ASP A 91 -2.13 -23.56 10.69
C ASP A 91 -3.63 -23.50 10.39
N HIS A 92 -4.06 -22.79 9.33
CA HIS A 92 -5.47 -22.64 8.91
C HIS A 92 -6.42 -22.29 10.06
N ILE A 93 -5.89 -21.63 11.09
CA ILE A 93 -6.67 -21.18 12.24
C ILE A 93 -7.68 -20.19 11.68
N GLU A 94 -8.98 -20.32 12.00
CA GLU A 94 -9.99 -19.30 11.70
C GLU A 94 -9.55 -17.99 12.36
N THR A 95 -8.89 -17.13 11.60
CA THR A 95 -8.03 -16.04 12.08
C THR A 95 -8.48 -14.67 11.59
N ASP A 96 -9.76 -14.56 11.21
CA ASP A 96 -10.41 -13.28 10.91
C ASP A 96 -10.21 -12.27 12.03
N GLU A 97 -10.00 -12.73 13.25
CA GLU A 97 -9.76 -11.93 14.43
C GLU A 97 -8.31 -11.41 14.55
N TYR A 98 -7.31 -12.28 14.44
CA TYR A 98 -5.90 -11.87 14.48
C TYR A 98 -5.51 -11.03 13.26
N LEU A 99 -6.13 -11.26 12.10
CA LEU A 99 -5.96 -10.42 10.91
C LEU A 99 -6.61 -9.04 11.06
N LYS A 100 -7.61 -8.86 11.94
CA LYS A 100 -8.15 -7.52 12.27
C LYS A 100 -7.19 -6.69 13.09
N LEU A 101 -6.34 -7.34 13.87
CA LEU A 101 -5.33 -6.70 14.71
C LEU A 101 -4.13 -6.17 13.92
N MET A 102 -3.88 -6.73 12.74
CA MET A 102 -2.79 -6.28 11.90
C MET A 102 -3.28 -5.14 11.00
N PRO A 103 -2.59 -3.98 11.01
CA PRO A 103 -2.86 -2.93 10.05
C PRO A 103 -2.72 -3.46 8.62
N GLU A 104 -3.64 -3.08 7.73
CA GLU A 104 -3.51 -3.37 6.31
C GLU A 104 -2.49 -2.44 5.64
N THR A 105 -2.21 -1.32 6.29
CA THR A 105 -1.25 -0.34 5.84
C THR A 105 -0.38 0.21 6.97
N TYR A 106 0.81 0.72 6.65
CA TYR A 106 1.79 1.24 7.60
C TYR A 106 2.26 2.65 7.21
N SER A 107 2.52 3.48 8.22
CA SER A 107 3.05 4.84 8.01
C SER A 107 4.58 4.85 7.89
N TYR A 108 5.08 5.92 7.29
CA TYR A 108 6.48 6.29 7.14
C TYR A 108 6.74 7.67 7.74
N TYR A 109 7.69 7.76 8.67
CA TYR A 109 8.03 9.00 9.38
C TYR A 109 9.50 9.42 9.17
N GLY A 110 10.11 8.96 8.09
CA GLY A 110 11.48 9.33 7.77
C GLY A 110 11.62 10.70 7.10
N PRO A 111 12.86 11.15 6.85
CA PRO A 111 13.15 12.51 6.39
C PRO A 111 12.60 12.83 4.99
N ILE A 112 12.41 11.82 4.13
CA ILE A 112 11.84 12.00 2.78
C ILE A 112 10.39 12.52 2.85
N ASN A 113 9.73 12.34 3.99
CA ASN A 113 8.34 12.72 4.16
C ASN A 113 8.12 14.22 3.94
N MET A 114 9.09 15.05 4.36
CA MET A 114 9.05 16.51 4.16
C MET A 114 9.02 16.89 2.67
N ILE A 115 9.82 16.21 1.85
CA ILE A 115 9.88 16.44 0.40
C ILE A 115 8.59 15.95 -0.28
N MET A 116 7.98 14.91 0.28
CA MET A 116 6.75 14.30 -0.21
C MET A 116 5.48 14.90 0.41
N PHE A 117 5.55 16.11 0.98
CA PHE A 117 4.39 16.80 1.56
C PHE A 117 3.63 15.96 2.60
N ASN A 118 4.37 15.23 3.44
CA ASN A 118 3.85 14.37 4.51
C ASN A 118 3.04 13.15 4.02
N LEU A 119 3.24 12.68 2.77
CA LEU A 119 2.57 11.50 2.22
C LEU A 119 2.74 10.22 3.05
N GLY A 120 3.84 10.11 3.80
CA GLY A 120 4.15 8.98 4.67
C GLY A 120 3.23 8.84 5.89
N TYR A 121 2.43 9.84 6.24
CA TYR A 121 1.37 9.72 7.26
C TYR A 121 0.18 8.94 6.71
N HIS A 122 0.43 7.69 6.32
CA HIS A 122 -0.46 6.94 5.47
C HIS A 122 -1.65 6.36 6.25
N VAL A 123 -1.43 5.84 7.46
CA VAL A 123 -2.52 5.38 8.33
C VAL A 123 -3.44 6.56 8.67
N GLU A 124 -2.86 7.69 9.04
CA GLU A 124 -3.59 8.92 9.34
C GLU A 124 -4.41 9.42 8.14
N HIS A 125 -3.87 9.29 6.92
CA HIS A 125 -4.59 9.62 5.69
C HIS A 125 -5.80 8.71 5.45
N HIS A 126 -5.69 7.41 5.71
CA HIS A 126 -6.83 6.49 5.55
C HIS A 126 -7.92 6.70 6.59
N ASP A 127 -7.54 7.07 7.82
CA ASP A 127 -8.50 7.42 8.87
C ASP A 127 -9.22 8.75 8.57
N PHE A 128 -8.48 9.72 8.02
CA PHE A 128 -8.99 11.08 7.74
C PHE A 128 -8.67 11.52 6.30
N PRO A 129 -9.30 10.91 5.27
CA PRO A 129 -8.97 11.16 3.86
C PRO A 129 -9.27 12.59 3.41
N SER A 130 -10.13 13.30 4.15
CA SER A 130 -10.47 14.70 3.89
C SER A 130 -9.45 15.70 4.44
N ILE A 131 -8.49 15.27 5.25
CA ILE A 131 -7.47 16.16 5.81
C ILE A 131 -6.31 16.29 4.81
N PRO A 132 -5.90 17.51 4.43
CA PRO A 132 -4.75 17.71 3.55
C PRO A 132 -3.47 17.11 4.13
N GLY A 133 -2.61 16.56 3.28
CA GLY A 133 -1.33 15.94 3.66
C GLY A 133 -0.48 16.81 4.59
N ALA A 134 -0.43 18.12 4.31
CA ALA A 134 0.29 19.11 5.14
C ALA A 134 -0.14 19.12 6.62
N ASN A 135 -1.38 18.74 6.93
CA ASN A 135 -1.94 18.74 8.27
C ASN A 135 -1.95 17.35 8.94
N LEU A 136 -1.55 16.29 8.24
CA LEU A 136 -1.50 14.94 8.83
C LEU A 136 -0.53 14.80 10.01
N PRO A 137 0.62 15.52 10.09
CA PRO A 137 1.42 15.53 11.32
C PRO A 137 0.63 15.96 12.55
N ARG A 138 -0.27 16.94 12.39
CA ARG A 138 -1.12 17.44 13.46
C ARG A 138 -2.16 16.42 13.90
N VAL A 139 -2.64 15.55 13.00
CA VAL A 139 -3.55 14.45 13.36
C VAL A 139 -2.87 13.51 14.34
N ARG A 140 -1.62 13.13 14.04
CA ARG A 140 -0.82 12.29 14.93
C ARG A 140 -0.54 12.98 16.27
N GLU A 141 -0.24 14.28 16.27
CA GLU A 141 -0.03 15.05 17.51
C GLU A 141 -1.27 15.13 18.40
N ILE A 142 -2.47 15.16 17.81
CA ILE A 142 -3.74 15.23 18.56
C ILE A 142 -4.08 13.88 19.19
N ALA A 143 -3.72 12.77 18.53
CA ALA A 143 -4.14 11.42 18.91
C ALA A 143 -2.95 10.42 18.93
N PRO A 144 -1.83 10.73 19.63
CA PRO A 144 -0.61 9.92 19.61
C PRO A 144 -0.84 8.49 20.10
N GLU A 145 -1.79 8.29 21.01
CA GLU A 145 -2.14 6.99 21.58
C GLU A 145 -2.61 5.97 20.52
N PHE A 146 -3.13 6.42 19.39
CA PHE A 146 -3.57 5.57 18.29
C PHE A 146 -2.47 5.26 17.27
N TYR A 147 -1.43 6.08 17.20
CA TYR A 147 -0.44 6.04 16.10
C TYR A 147 0.97 5.68 16.58
N ASP A 148 1.40 6.10 17.76
CA ASP A 148 2.78 5.93 18.22
C ASP A 148 3.15 4.48 18.54
N SER A 149 2.16 3.66 18.87
CA SER A 149 2.34 2.22 19.08
C SER A 149 2.32 1.41 17.78
N LEU A 150 1.90 2.03 16.65
CA LEU A 150 1.83 1.35 15.37
C LEU A 150 3.23 1.16 14.77
N PRO A 151 3.51 -0.02 14.21
CA PRO A 151 4.76 -0.23 13.50
C PRO A 151 4.83 0.70 12.28
N SER A 152 5.98 1.35 12.11
CA SER A 152 6.20 2.34 11.07
C SER A 152 7.60 2.24 10.48
N HIS A 153 7.78 2.85 9.31
CA HIS A 153 9.04 2.88 8.59
C HIS A 153 9.76 4.22 8.74
N SER A 154 11.09 4.19 8.84
CA SER A 154 11.93 5.39 8.85
C SER A 154 12.78 5.56 7.58
N SER A 155 12.91 4.50 6.77
CA SER A 155 13.68 4.56 5.52
C SER A 155 13.05 3.71 4.41
N TRP A 156 12.59 4.35 3.34
CA TRP A 156 12.11 3.65 2.15
C TRP A 156 13.22 2.95 1.37
N THR A 157 14.44 3.48 1.38
CA THR A 157 15.59 2.79 0.77
C THR A 157 15.90 1.49 1.49
N TYR A 158 15.81 1.49 2.83
CA TYR A 158 15.96 0.28 3.62
C TYR A 158 14.82 -0.70 3.35
N VAL A 159 13.57 -0.23 3.22
CA VAL A 159 12.44 -1.08 2.84
C VAL A 159 12.67 -1.76 1.49
N ILE A 160 13.13 -1.02 0.47
CA ILE A 160 13.45 -1.59 -0.84
C ILE A 160 14.57 -2.62 -0.72
N TRP A 161 15.66 -2.28 -0.01
CA TRP A 161 16.78 -3.19 0.21
C TRP A 161 16.30 -4.48 0.89
N LYS A 162 15.59 -4.36 2.01
CA LYS A 162 15.05 -5.50 2.77
C LYS A 162 14.11 -6.35 1.91
N TYR A 163 13.24 -5.73 1.11
CA TYR A 163 12.34 -6.46 0.19
C TYR A 163 13.10 -7.28 -0.86
N ILE A 164 14.26 -6.80 -1.31
CA ILE A 164 15.08 -7.48 -2.32
C ILE A 164 15.96 -8.57 -1.68
N THR A 165 16.53 -8.31 -0.51
CA THR A 165 17.57 -9.16 0.08
C THR A 165 17.06 -10.15 1.11
N ASP A 166 15.92 -9.90 1.75
CA ASP A 166 15.37 -10.79 2.77
C ASP A 166 14.41 -11.82 2.16
N PRO A 167 14.77 -13.13 2.15
CA PRO A 167 13.91 -14.17 1.59
C PRO A 167 12.61 -14.37 2.37
N LYS A 168 12.48 -13.80 3.59
CA LYS A 168 11.24 -13.88 4.36
C LYS A 168 10.15 -12.94 3.82
N ILE A 169 10.52 -11.93 3.06
CA ILE A 169 9.65 -10.86 2.57
C ILE A 169 9.43 -11.03 1.06
N GLY A 170 8.21 -10.80 0.60
CA GLY A 170 7.92 -10.89 -0.82
C GLY A 170 6.46 -10.57 -1.16
N PRO A 171 6.01 -10.83 -2.39
CA PRO A 171 4.67 -10.50 -2.88
C PRO A 171 3.51 -11.01 -2.00
N TYR A 172 3.75 -12.03 -1.17
CA TYR A 172 2.76 -12.69 -0.33
C TYR A 172 2.79 -12.24 1.14
N SER A 173 3.69 -11.33 1.53
CA SER A 173 3.75 -10.79 2.90
C SER A 173 2.77 -9.64 3.16
N ARG A 174 1.79 -9.44 2.26
CA ARG A 174 0.68 -8.50 2.46
C ARG A 174 -0.44 -9.10 3.31
N VAL A 175 -0.97 -8.30 4.23
CA VAL A 175 -2.20 -8.58 4.98
C VAL A 175 -3.40 -8.41 4.04
N LYS A 176 -4.30 -9.38 3.99
CA LYS A 176 -5.56 -9.29 3.25
C LYS A 176 -6.67 -9.77 4.18
N ARG A 177 -7.60 -8.88 4.55
CA ARG A 177 -8.77 -9.28 5.33
C ARG A 177 -9.81 -9.97 4.45
N PRO A 178 -10.49 -11.01 4.95
CA PRO A 178 -11.66 -11.54 4.28
C PRO A 178 -12.80 -10.51 4.35
N HIS A 179 -13.52 -10.36 3.24
CA HIS A 179 -14.62 -9.40 3.15
C HIS A 179 -15.83 -9.93 3.95
N ARG A 180 -16.08 -9.34 5.13
CA ARG A 180 -17.19 -9.76 6.00
C ARG A 180 -18.50 -9.06 5.59
N PHE A 181 -19.29 -9.71 4.75
CA PHE A 181 -20.75 -9.60 4.89
C PHE A 181 -21.18 -10.69 5.89
N GLY A 182 -21.37 -10.32 7.16
CA GLY A 182 -22.09 -11.15 8.13
C GLY A 182 -21.35 -11.51 9.43
N LYS A 183 -21.93 -11.05 10.54
CA LYS A 183 -21.73 -11.41 11.96
C LYS A 183 -20.48 -10.86 12.69
N LYS A 184 -20.72 -10.30 13.89
CA LYS A 184 -19.71 -9.89 14.87
C LYS A 184 -19.33 -11.12 15.70
N ASP A 185 -18.04 -11.26 16.02
CA ASP A 185 -17.53 -12.35 16.89
C ASP A 185 -17.17 -11.75 18.23
N GLU A 186 -17.76 -12.27 19.31
CA GLU A 186 -17.50 -11.85 20.70
C GLU A 186 -16.17 -12.42 21.23
N LYS A 187 -15.70 -13.52 20.67
CA LYS A 187 -14.46 -14.20 21.09
C LYS A 187 -13.19 -13.37 20.83
N ALA A 188 -13.09 -12.75 19.67
CA ALA A 188 -13.23 -11.30 19.49
C ALA A 188 -12.40 -10.44 20.46
N VAL A 189 -13.09 -10.17 21.55
CA VAL A 189 -12.77 -9.11 22.49
C VAL A 189 -12.02 -9.69 23.69
N ASP A 190 -12.28 -10.95 24.02
CA ASP A 190 -11.66 -11.63 25.17
C ASP A 190 -10.19 -11.94 24.92
N PHE A 191 -9.84 -12.39 23.71
CA PHE A 191 -8.44 -12.66 23.36
C PHE A 191 -7.57 -11.39 23.30
N MET A 192 -8.17 -10.27 22.89
CA MET A 192 -7.52 -8.95 22.86
C MET A 192 -7.09 -8.47 24.25
N ASN A 193 -7.91 -8.77 25.26
CA ASN A 193 -7.60 -8.45 26.65
C ASN A 193 -6.45 -9.30 27.19
N GLU A 194 -6.33 -10.57 26.78
CA GLU A 194 -5.20 -11.44 27.14
C GLU A 194 -3.88 -10.98 26.50
N VAL A 195 -3.87 -10.63 25.22
CA VAL A 195 -2.64 -10.18 24.54
C VAL A 195 -2.12 -8.86 25.10
N ASN A 196 -3.02 -7.92 25.38
CA ASN A 196 -2.64 -6.64 26.00
C ASN A 196 -2.07 -6.84 27.43
N ALA A 197 -2.50 -7.86 28.16
CA ALA A 197 -1.94 -8.20 29.46
C ALA A 197 -0.50 -8.78 29.41
N VAL A 198 -0.07 -9.26 28.24
CA VAL A 198 1.27 -9.83 28.03
C VAL A 198 2.25 -8.78 27.47
N ILE A 199 1.78 -7.86 26.63
CA ILE A 199 2.63 -6.85 25.97
C ILE A 199 2.94 -5.65 26.88
N VAL A 200 2.13 -5.39 27.92
CA VAL A 200 2.28 -4.22 28.83
C VAL A 200 3.00 -4.58 30.15
N LYS A 201 3.88 -5.60 30.14
CA LYS A 201 4.84 -5.89 31.23
C LYS A 201 6.27 -5.66 30.76
#